data_AF-A0A2A4G3J0-F1
#
_entry.id   AF-A0A2A4G3J0-F1
#
_cell.length_a   1.000
_cell.length_b   1.000
_cell.length_c   1.000
_cell.angle_alpha   90.00
_cell.angle_beta   90.00
_cell.angle_gamma   90.00
#
_symmetry.space_group_name_H-M   'P 1'
#
loop_
_entity.id
_entity.type
_entity.pdbx_description
1 polymer ?
#
loop_
_entity_poly.entity_id
_entity_poly.type
_entity_poly.pdbx_seq_one_letter_code
_entity_poly.pdbx_strand_id
1 'polypeptide(L)'
;MNDVPQPYHTVIGDEIIVVVFGNELIDLSGCEVDAGDPFCYIMGTDAWFEKQNTNEGSFLIAKTYDKHFFSIAIDHKTSKLLNKPKGILVLTPNFPLKAEDIQQTNDLEKLRKWIDTEIGEKNMGGTIYCFYTEEAKRKYHQEE
;
A
#
# COMPACT_ATOMS: atom_id res chain seq x y z
N MET A 1 24.35 -14.47 -1.86
CA MET A 1 22.97 -14.17 -2.29
C MET A 1 22.55 -12.96 -1.50
N ASN A 2 22.38 -11.81 -2.15
CA ASN A 2 21.78 -10.66 -1.48
C ASN A 2 20.28 -10.95 -1.46
N ASP A 3 19.73 -11.28 -0.29
CA ASP A 3 18.29 -11.36 -0.09
C ASP A 3 17.71 -9.98 -0.41
N VAL A 4 17.06 -9.86 -1.56
CA VAL A 4 16.28 -8.67 -1.89
C VAL A 4 15.06 -8.70 -0.98
N PRO A 5 14.89 -7.72 -0.08
CA PRO A 5 13.76 -7.69 0.83
C PRO A 5 12.46 -7.76 0.04
N GLN A 6 11.52 -8.59 0.48
CA GLN A 6 10.22 -8.73 -0.18
C GLN A 6 9.22 -7.72 0.40
N PRO A 7 8.31 -7.16 -0.43
CA PRO A 7 7.22 -6.33 0.07
C PRO A 7 6.41 -7.06 1.14
N TYR A 8 5.96 -6.32 2.15
CA TYR A 8 5.10 -6.86 3.20
C TYR A 8 3.99 -5.89 3.57
N HIS A 9 3.01 -6.37 4.33
CA HIS A 9 1.93 -5.55 4.86
C HIS A 9 1.92 -5.62 6.38
N THR A 10 1.42 -4.55 7.00
CA THR A 10 1.06 -4.52 8.41
C THR A 10 -0.23 -3.71 8.60
N VAL A 11 -0.92 -3.98 9.70
CA VAL A 11 -2.11 -3.23 10.09
C VAL A 11 -1.72 -2.31 11.22
N ILE A 12 -1.87 -1.01 10.98
CA ILE A 12 -1.65 0.02 11.99
C ILE A 12 -2.98 0.63 12.33
N GLY A 13 -3.46 0.30 13.53
CA GLY A 13 -4.78 0.74 13.92
C GLY A 13 -5.88 0.13 13.05
N ASP A 14 -6.68 0.98 12.41
CA ASP A 14 -7.66 0.59 11.38
C ASP A 14 -7.14 0.74 9.94
N GLU A 15 -5.89 1.21 9.79
CA GLU A 15 -5.24 1.41 8.50
C GLU A 15 -4.38 0.24 8.07
N ILE A 16 -4.35 0.02 6.75
CA ILE A 16 -3.48 -1.00 6.14
C ILE A 16 -2.29 -0.24 5.56
N ILE A 17 -1.10 -0.64 6.01
CA ILE A 17 0.16 -0.13 5.50
C ILE A 17 0.86 -1.24 4.74
N VAL A 18 1.24 -0.95 3.52
CA VAL A 18 2.09 -1.81 2.69
C VAL A 18 3.47 -1.17 2.64
N VAL A 19 4.51 -1.98 2.85
CA VAL A 19 5.89 -1.54 2.79
C VAL A 19 6.57 -2.26 1.64
N VAL A 20 7.20 -1.48 0.77
CA VAL A 20 7.80 -1.94 -0.50
C VAL A 20 9.27 -1.58 -0.51
N PHE A 21 10.13 -2.47 -1.02
CA PHE A 21 11.57 -2.34 -0.88
C PHE A 21 12.29 -2.27 -2.23
N GLY A 22 12.66 -1.06 -2.64
CA GLY A 22 13.39 -0.85 -3.88
C GLY A 22 12.50 -0.24 -4.96
N ASN A 23 12.58 -0.78 -6.18
CA ASN A 23 12.05 -0.14 -7.38
C ASN A 23 10.70 -0.73 -7.85
N GLU A 24 10.01 -1.52 -7.02
CA GLU A 24 8.83 -2.28 -7.45
C GLU A 24 7.66 -1.40 -7.90
N LEU A 25 7.61 -0.15 -7.43
CA LEU A 25 6.62 0.84 -7.83
C LEU A 25 7.25 2.08 -8.47
N ILE A 26 8.50 2.00 -8.96
CA ILE A 26 9.18 3.14 -9.56
C ILE A 26 8.41 3.71 -10.76
N ASP A 27 7.72 2.85 -11.50
CA ASP A 27 6.89 3.23 -12.65
C ASP A 27 5.61 3.98 -12.26
N LEU A 28 5.28 4.00 -10.96
CA LEU A 28 4.12 4.70 -10.41
C LEU A 28 4.50 6.02 -9.74
N SER A 29 5.79 6.29 -9.59
CA SER A 29 6.28 7.55 -9.05
C SER A 29 6.08 8.67 -10.06
N GLY A 30 5.53 9.79 -9.60
CA GLY A 30 5.17 10.95 -10.43
C GLY A 30 3.68 11.00 -10.83
N CYS A 31 2.90 9.97 -10.52
CA CYS A 31 1.45 9.95 -10.69
C CYS A 31 0.69 10.44 -9.44
N GLU A 32 1.40 10.86 -8.40
CA GLU A 32 0.79 11.29 -7.16
C GLU A 32 0.18 12.70 -7.30
N VAL A 33 -1.04 12.85 -6.77
CA VAL A 33 -1.73 14.12 -6.65
C VAL A 33 -1.69 14.53 -5.19
N ASP A 34 -1.31 15.78 -4.94
CA ASP A 34 -1.45 16.38 -3.61
C ASP A 34 -2.94 16.45 -3.24
N ALA A 35 -3.31 15.73 -2.19
CA ALA A 35 -4.70 15.67 -1.72
C ALA A 35 -4.97 16.62 -0.54
N GLY A 36 -3.99 17.43 -0.12
CA GLY A 36 -4.10 18.27 1.08
C GLY A 36 -4.04 17.47 2.39
N ASP A 37 -3.60 16.21 2.31
CA ASP A 37 -3.42 15.27 3.42
C ASP A 37 -1.91 15.00 3.64
N PRO A 38 -1.50 14.40 4.77
CA PRO A 38 -0.10 14.15 5.09
C PRO A 38 0.65 13.32 4.05
N PHE A 39 -0.06 12.55 3.24
CA PHE A 39 0.49 11.72 2.18
C PHE A 39 -0.20 12.07 0.85
N CYS A 40 0.57 12.08 -0.24
CA CYS A 40 0.00 12.26 -1.56
C CYS A 40 -0.88 11.06 -1.92
N TYR A 41 -1.93 11.29 -2.71
CA TYR A 41 -2.81 10.23 -3.20
C TYR A 41 -2.47 9.92 -4.64
N ILE A 42 -2.33 8.63 -4.97
CA ILE A 42 -2.50 8.21 -6.36
C ILE A 42 -4.00 8.04 -6.57
N MET A 43 -4.61 9.09 -7.12
CA MET A 43 -5.99 9.05 -7.59
C MET A 43 -5.99 8.80 -9.10
N GLY A 44 -6.75 7.79 -9.52
CA GLY A 44 -7.06 7.60 -10.94
C GLY A 44 -6.30 6.43 -11.56
N THR A 45 -7.08 5.39 -11.84
CA THR A 45 -7.03 4.42 -12.95
C THR A 45 -5.77 3.62 -13.25
N ASP A 46 -4.57 4.13 -13.03
CA ASP A 46 -3.39 3.48 -13.56
C ASP A 46 -2.84 2.44 -12.61
N ALA A 47 -2.92 2.64 -11.28
CA ALA A 47 -2.56 1.59 -10.33
C ALA A 47 -3.45 1.54 -9.09
N TRP A 48 -3.74 0.31 -8.64
CA TRP A 48 -4.57 0.05 -7.48
C TRP A 48 -4.12 -1.22 -6.76
N PHE A 49 -4.66 -1.38 -5.56
CA PHE A 49 -4.65 -2.65 -4.86
C PHE A 49 -5.98 -3.38 -5.01
N GLU A 50 -5.92 -4.70 -5.19
CA GLU A 50 -7.09 -5.57 -5.11
C GLU A 50 -6.79 -6.80 -4.27
N LYS A 51 -7.86 -7.41 -3.74
CA LYS A 51 -7.78 -8.65 -2.98
C LYS A 51 -8.08 -9.80 -3.92
N GLN A 52 -7.14 -10.73 -4.07
CA GLN A 52 -7.34 -11.97 -4.80
C GLN A 52 -7.42 -13.15 -3.81
N ASN A 53 -8.41 -14.01 -3.96
CA ASN A 53 -8.49 -15.26 -3.23
C ASN A 53 -8.14 -16.41 -4.17
N THR A 54 -7.21 -17.25 -3.75
CA THR A 54 -6.79 -18.46 -4.46
C THR A 54 -6.93 -19.66 -3.51
N ASN A 55 -6.68 -20.86 -4.02
CA ASN A 55 -6.64 -22.07 -3.19
C ASN A 55 -5.51 -22.03 -2.14
N GLU A 56 -4.51 -21.18 -2.35
CA GLU A 56 -3.33 -21.02 -1.49
C GLU A 56 -3.53 -19.95 -0.40
N GLY A 57 -4.57 -19.12 -0.52
CA GLY A 57 -4.91 -18.11 0.47
C GLY A 57 -5.44 -16.81 -0.12
N SER A 58 -5.48 -15.76 0.71
CA SER A 58 -5.80 -14.41 0.28
C SER A 58 -4.53 -13.61 0.04
N PHE A 59 -4.51 -12.85 -1.05
CA PHE A 59 -3.40 -12.00 -1.44
C PHE A 59 -3.88 -10.57 -1.70
N LEU A 60 -3.04 -9.62 -1.34
CA LEU A 60 -3.17 -8.21 -1.70
C LEU A 60 -2.23 -7.94 -2.87
N ILE A 61 -2.78 -7.46 -3.99
CA ILE A 61 -2.06 -7.36 -5.25
C ILE A 61 -1.98 -5.90 -5.67
N ALA A 62 -0.76 -5.41 -5.89
CA ALA A 62 -0.51 -4.12 -6.53
C ALA A 62 -0.43 -4.31 -8.04
N LYS A 63 -1.26 -3.60 -8.81
CA LYS A 63 -1.32 -3.75 -10.26
C LYS A 63 -1.83 -2.49 -10.97
N THR A 64 -1.59 -2.43 -12.26
CA THR A 64 -2.29 -1.61 -13.24
C THR A 64 -3.26 -2.48 -14.05
N TYR A 65 -3.90 -1.91 -15.08
CA TYR A 65 -4.66 -2.68 -16.08
C TYR A 65 -3.80 -3.72 -16.81
N ASP A 66 -2.54 -3.41 -17.08
CA ASP A 66 -1.65 -4.20 -17.95
C ASP A 66 -0.47 -4.85 -17.22
N LYS A 67 -0.24 -4.51 -15.95
CA LYS A 67 0.95 -4.91 -15.21
C LYS A 67 0.63 -5.33 -13.77
N HIS A 68 1.27 -6.41 -13.33
CA HIS A 68 1.32 -6.83 -11.93
C HIS A 68 2.68 -6.42 -11.35
N PHE A 69 2.67 -5.63 -10.27
CA PHE A 69 3.91 -5.21 -9.59
C PHE A 69 4.38 -6.26 -8.59
N PHE A 70 3.53 -6.59 -7.60
CA PHE A 70 3.82 -7.61 -6.60
C PHE A 70 2.54 -8.13 -5.93
N SER A 71 2.67 -9.26 -5.24
CA SER A 71 1.62 -9.85 -4.41
C SER A 71 2.12 -10.06 -2.99
N ILE A 72 1.26 -9.76 -2.01
CA ILE A 72 1.55 -9.96 -0.60
C ILE A 72 0.50 -10.91 -0.04
N ALA A 73 0.93 -12.01 0.58
CA ALA A 73 0.03 -12.87 1.33
C ALA A 73 -0.54 -12.09 2.52
N ILE A 74 -1.86 -12.11 2.70
CA ILE A 74 -2.53 -11.39 3.78
C ILE A 74 -3.19 -12.33 4.78
N ASP A 75 -3.16 -11.93 6.05
CA ASP A 75 -3.83 -12.67 7.11
C ASP A 75 -5.35 -12.43 7.12
N HIS A 76 -6.06 -13.21 7.94
CA HIS A 76 -7.50 -13.08 8.08
C HIS A 76 -7.94 -11.72 8.65
N LYS A 77 -7.10 -11.06 9.45
CA LYS A 77 -7.40 -9.73 10.02
C LYS A 77 -7.41 -8.68 8.92
N THR A 78 -6.36 -8.63 8.11
CA THR A 78 -6.21 -7.74 6.95
C THR A 78 -7.30 -8.04 5.93
N SER A 79 -7.55 -9.32 5.65
CA SER A 79 -8.59 -9.78 4.74
C SER A 79 -9.99 -9.26 5.10
N LYS A 80 -10.30 -9.07 6.39
CA LYS A 80 -11.55 -8.47 6.88
C LYS A 80 -11.61 -6.96 6.71
N LEU A 81 -10.48 -6.27 6.91
CA LEU A 81 -10.38 -4.81 6.73
C LEU A 81 -10.59 -4.41 5.26
N LEU A 82 -10.21 -5.28 4.33
CA LEU A 82 -10.38 -5.10 2.88
C LEU A 82 -11.82 -5.35 2.37
N ASN A 83 -12.81 -5.50 3.23
CA ASN A 83 -14.21 -5.67 2.80
C ASN A 83 -14.91 -4.34 2.45
N LYS A 84 -14.21 -3.20 2.56
CA LYS A 84 -14.73 -1.87 2.22
C LYS A 84 -13.71 -1.14 1.33
N PRO A 85 -14.16 -0.28 0.40
CA PRO A 85 -13.27 0.63 -0.30
C PRO A 85 -12.51 1.49 0.71
N LYS A 86 -11.18 1.51 0.62
CA LYS A 86 -10.30 2.32 1.48
C LYS A 86 -9.03 2.72 0.73
N GLY A 87 -8.31 3.68 1.28
CA GLY A 87 -6.92 3.92 0.89
C GLY A 87 -5.99 2.89 1.53
N ILE A 88 -4.94 2.50 0.84
CA ILE A 88 -3.83 1.73 1.40
C ILE A 88 -2.61 2.64 1.36
N LEU A 89 -2.03 2.89 2.53
CA LEU A 89 -0.79 3.67 2.62
C LEU A 89 0.38 2.77 2.21
N VAL A 90 1.12 3.18 1.19
CA VAL A 90 2.33 2.50 0.75
C VAL A 90 3.53 3.32 1.19
N LEU A 91 4.43 2.68 1.93
CA LEU A 91 5.71 3.24 2.33
C LEU A 91 6.84 2.62 1.50
N THR A 92 7.73 3.47 1.00
CA THR A 92 8.88 3.08 0.18
C THR A 92 10.17 3.54 0.86
N PRO A 93 10.64 2.82 1.90
CA PRO A 93 11.89 3.15 2.56
C PRO A 93 13.11 2.79 1.69
N ASN A 94 14.17 3.59 1.78
CA ASN A 94 15.47 3.31 1.15
C ASN A 94 16.29 2.23 1.89
N PHE A 95 15.73 1.66 2.96
CA PHE A 95 16.37 0.64 3.79
C PHE A 95 15.32 -0.34 4.34
N PRO A 96 15.72 -1.55 4.79
CA PRO A 96 14.80 -2.50 5.40
C PRO A 96 14.15 -1.93 6.67
N LEU A 97 12.83 -1.80 6.67
CA LEU A 97 12.00 -1.37 7.79
C LEU A 97 11.18 -2.58 8.25
N LYS A 98 11.09 -2.85 9.55
CA LYS A 98 10.25 -3.94 10.04
C LYS A 98 8.91 -3.42 10.50
N ALA A 99 7.89 -4.27 10.48
CA ALA A 99 6.55 -3.94 10.96
C ALA A 99 6.53 -3.46 12.42
N GLU A 100 7.40 -4.02 13.27
CA GLU A 100 7.51 -3.69 14.71
C GLU A 100 8.10 -2.30 14.97
N ASP A 101 8.86 -1.76 14.01
CA ASP A 101 9.48 -0.44 14.14
C ASP A 101 8.49 0.69 13.79
N ILE A 102 7.39 0.38 13.10
CA ILE A 102 6.44 1.39 12.63
C ILE A 102 5.52 1.84 13.78
N GLN A 103 5.46 3.16 13.99
CA GLN A 103 4.62 3.78 14.99
C GLN A 103 3.16 3.34 14.88
N GLN A 104 2.65 2.70 15.92
CA GLN A 104 1.25 2.30 16.00
C GLN A 104 0.37 3.52 16.32
N THR A 105 -0.52 3.91 15.40
CA THR A 105 -1.38 5.08 15.54
C THR A 105 -2.58 5.02 14.57
N ASN A 106 -3.74 5.56 14.97
CA ASN A 106 -4.88 5.78 14.07
C ASN A 106 -4.83 7.15 13.38
N ASP A 107 -3.78 7.93 13.64
CA ASP A 107 -3.65 9.32 13.24
C ASP A 107 -2.51 9.42 12.22
N LEU A 108 -2.86 9.70 10.96
CA LEU A 108 -1.92 9.80 9.84
C LEU A 108 -0.93 10.96 10.01
N GLU A 109 -1.32 12.05 10.68
CA GLU A 109 -0.42 13.17 10.98
C GLU A 109 0.63 12.76 12.01
N LYS A 110 0.25 11.96 13.02
CA LYS A 110 1.23 11.38 13.95
C LYS A 110 2.17 10.41 13.26
N LEU A 111 1.64 9.60 12.33
CA LEU A 111 2.47 8.69 11.54
C LEU A 111 3.48 9.48 10.70
N ARG A 112 3.02 10.50 9.95
CA ARG A 112 3.89 11.38 9.17
C ARG A 112 4.97 12.03 10.04
N LYS A 113 4.60 12.64 11.17
CA LYS A 113 5.59 13.24 12.09
C LYS A 113 6.64 12.24 12.58
N TRP A 114 6.22 11.01 12.85
CA TRP A 114 7.15 9.94 13.22
C TRP A 114 8.09 9.59 12.05
N ILE A 115 7.58 9.48 10.82
CA ILE A 115 8.39 9.28 9.61
C ILE A 115 9.43 10.39 9.50
N ASP A 116 9.00 11.65 9.60
CA ASP A 116 9.88 12.81 9.44
C ASP A 116 10.98 12.87 10.52
N THR A 117 10.65 12.46 11.75
CA THR A 117 11.54 12.56 12.92
C THR A 117 12.51 11.38 13.02
N GLU A 118 12.00 10.14 12.92
CA GLU A 118 12.77 8.92 13.19
C GLU A 118 13.44 8.35 11.95
N ILE A 119 12.83 8.55 10.77
CA ILE A 119 13.32 8.01 9.49
C ILE A 119 13.95 9.11 8.62
N GLY A 120 13.31 10.29 8.59
CA GLY A 120 13.65 11.43 7.75
C GLY A 120 13.06 11.32 6.35
N GLU A 121 12.41 12.39 5.89
CA GLU A 121 11.69 12.47 4.59
C GLU A 121 12.52 12.00 3.40
N LYS A 122 13.84 12.27 3.38
CA LYS A 122 14.74 11.86 2.29
C LYS A 122 14.94 10.34 2.19
N ASN A 123 14.57 9.59 3.23
CA ASN A 123 14.81 8.16 3.33
C ASN A 123 13.53 7.33 3.16
N MET A 124 12.36 7.96 3.03
CA MET A 124 11.10 7.26 2.87
C MET A 124 10.08 8.06 2.05
N GLY A 125 9.55 7.44 0.99
CA GLY A 125 8.34 7.90 0.32
C GLY A 125 7.08 7.34 0.99
N GLY A 126 5.98 8.06 0.88
CA GLY A 126 4.69 7.65 1.41
C GLY A 126 3.55 8.11 0.50
N THR A 127 2.79 7.16 -0.03
CA THR A 127 1.72 7.44 -0.99
C THR A 127 0.49 6.58 -0.70
N ILE A 128 -0.69 7.18 -0.74
CA ILE A 128 -1.95 6.46 -0.56
C ILE A 128 -2.46 5.98 -1.91
N TYR A 129 -2.64 4.66 -2.04
CA TYR A 129 -3.21 4.01 -3.22
C TYR A 129 -4.68 3.65 -3.00
N CYS A 130 -5.48 3.67 -4.06
CA CYS A 130 -6.84 3.16 -4.02
C CYS A 130 -6.86 1.63 -3.84
N PHE A 131 -7.76 1.14 -2.98
CA PHE A 131 -8.13 -0.28 -2.95
C PHE A 131 -9.51 -0.50 -3.58
N TYR A 132 -9.56 -1.39 -4.57
CA TYR A 132 -10.80 -1.81 -5.22
C TYR A 132 -11.27 -3.17 -4.69
N THR A 133 -12.48 -3.17 -4.14
CA THR A 133 -13.24 -4.40 -3.90
C THR A 133 -13.72 -4.96 -5.23
N GLU A 134 -14.12 -6.24 -5.25
CA GLU A 134 -14.78 -6.85 -6.41
C GLU A 134 -15.97 -6.03 -6.92
N GLU A 135 -16.75 -5.45 -6.01
CA GLU A 135 -17.88 -4.57 -6.35
C GLU A 135 -17.41 -3.27 -7.01
N ALA A 136 -16.33 -2.66 -6.50
CA ALA A 136 -15.76 -1.44 -7.08
C ALA A 136 -15.21 -1.71 -8.50
N LYS A 137 -14.61 -2.88 -8.74
CA LYS A 137 -14.15 -3.28 -10.08
C LYS A 137 -15.28 -3.32 -11.09
N ARG A 138 -16.41 -3.96 -10.77
CA ARG A 138 -17.59 -3.98 -11.64
C ARG A 138 -18.09 -2.58 -11.98
N LYS A 139 -18.04 -1.66 -11.01
CA LYS A 139 -18.49 -0.27 -11.18
C LYS A 139 -17.55 0.57 -12.04
N TYR A 140 -16.24 0.46 -11.85
CA TYR A 140 -15.25 1.37 -12.44
C TYR A 140 -14.48 0.77 -13.63
N HIS A 141 -14.41 -0.54 -13.74
CA HIS A 141 -13.53 -1.24 -14.69
C HIS A 141 -14.28 -2.12 -15.70
N GLN A 142 -15.63 -2.12 -15.69
CA GLN A 142 -16.49 -2.87 -16.64
C GLN A 142 -16.06 -4.33 -16.88
N GLU A 143 -15.60 -5.03 -15.82
CA GLU A 143 -15.47 -6.48 -15.87
C GLU A 143 -16.88 -7.08 -15.71
N GLU A 144 -17.53 -7.41 -16.85
CA GLU A 144 -18.73 -8.26 -16.93
C GLU A 144 -18.40 -9.73 -16.65
#